data_AF-A0A922M4B6-F1
#
_entry.id   AF-A0A922M4B6-F1
#
_cell.length_a   1.000
_cell.length_b   1.000
_cell.length_c   1.000
_cell.angle_alpha   90.00
_cell.angle_beta   90.00
_cell.angle_gamma   90.00
#
_symmetry.space_group_name_H-M   'P 1'
#
loop_
_entity.id
_entity.type
_entity.pdbx_description
1 polymer ?
#
loop_
_entity_poly.entity_id
_entity_poly.type
_entity_poly.pdbx_seq_one_letter_code
_entity_poly.pdbx_strand_id
1 'polypeptide(L)'
;MEPRTELQRNALTEARRKELNVYQRALDLKWLDSRMADGRMGRCLALIQREAEMEREFKERTDHAAIVNARAEKDTKLGIEIANIRHEEVCQLLRRHYLRERDPSLRELARKLQAGYVCKDLQLQILNNEYKRLQEKEQKEKMERTSQYCKELQQQLVNRHLQKQCQYEDSLIEKKMLEDIMRTISDEDMNLAAREEKMRKKEEFTEKMSAKILADEAARQERTNIIKLLQEQEYLEKNFQDDIAERDKSRRARHDTYSALTLQMDERRRAARDCKLQEAHYRKMLISLPPYFMKLQQEVAKEREKMIAEHVPGLVGYVTAGVLRQEDLPALRRGAKARPDLAHLDIDRMANSNKPHRFVKCNPQCKIIREY
;
A
#
# COMPACT_ATOMS: atom_id res chain seq x y z
N MET A 1 23.12 66.41 120.92
CA MET A 1 23.09 65.11 120.21
C MET A 1 24.40 64.41 120.51
N GLU A 2 24.41 63.47 121.45
CA GLU A 2 25.61 62.71 121.81
C GLU A 2 26.09 61.84 120.63
N PRO A 3 27.41 61.73 120.40
CA PRO A 3 27.95 60.94 119.30
C PRO A 3 27.79 59.45 119.58
N ARG A 4 27.02 58.75 118.73
CA ARG A 4 26.88 57.28 118.78
C ARG A 4 28.24 56.58 118.69
N THR A 5 28.47 55.61 119.56
CA THR A 5 29.67 54.77 119.64
C THR A 5 29.83 53.91 118.37
N GLU A 6 31.06 53.56 117.98
CA GLU A 6 31.35 52.82 116.73
C GLU A 6 30.60 51.48 116.64
N LEU A 7 30.42 50.79 117.77
CA LEU A 7 29.59 49.58 117.87
C LEU A 7 28.13 49.84 117.45
N GLN A 8 27.55 50.98 117.83
CA GLN A 8 26.19 51.37 117.43
C GLN A 8 26.13 51.74 115.95
N ARG A 9 27.18 52.35 115.38
CA ARG A 9 27.25 52.65 113.94
C ARG A 9 27.33 51.37 113.13
N ASN A 10 28.19 50.42 113.52
CA ASN A 10 28.32 49.12 112.87
C ASN A 10 27.05 48.28 112.98
N ALA A 11 26.38 48.28 114.14
CA ALA A 11 25.07 47.64 114.29
C ALA A 11 24.01 48.27 113.37
N LEU A 12 24.04 49.59 113.17
CA LEU A 12 23.15 50.29 112.23
C LEU A 12 23.46 49.97 110.77
N THR A 13 24.72 49.92 110.37
CA THR A 13 25.09 49.52 109.00
C THR A 13 24.77 48.06 108.74
N GLU A 14 24.98 47.18 109.72
CA GLU A 14 24.63 45.76 109.59
C GLU A 14 23.11 45.56 109.54
N ALA A 15 22.34 46.27 110.37
CA ALA A 15 20.88 46.29 110.30
C ALA A 15 20.39 46.81 108.93
N ARG A 16 20.96 47.91 108.43
CA ARG A 16 20.61 48.46 107.12
C ARG A 16 21.01 47.53 105.97
N ARG A 17 22.13 46.81 106.08
CA ARG A 17 22.52 45.78 105.11
C ARG A 17 21.59 44.58 105.14
N LYS A 18 21.13 44.16 106.33
CA LYS A 18 20.11 43.11 106.49
C LYS A 18 18.78 43.56 105.88
N GLU A 19 18.33 44.78 106.15
CA GLU A 19 17.13 45.36 105.53
C GLU A 19 17.25 45.43 104.01
N LEU A 20 18.34 45.96 103.47
CA LEU A 20 18.57 46.02 102.02
C LEU A 20 18.62 44.62 101.39
N ASN A 21 19.21 43.63 102.05
CA ASN A 21 19.19 42.25 101.59
C ASN A 21 17.77 41.66 101.60
N VAL A 22 16.95 42.00 102.60
CA VAL A 22 15.54 41.59 102.65
C VAL A 22 14.75 42.25 101.51
N TYR A 23 14.95 43.55 101.27
CA TYR A 23 14.33 44.25 100.15
C TYR A 23 14.77 43.70 98.78
N GLN A 24 16.06 43.42 98.59
CA GLN A 24 16.57 42.83 97.35
C GLN A 24 15.96 41.44 97.12
N ARG A 25 15.90 40.58 98.15
CA ARG A 25 15.22 39.27 98.05
C ARG A 25 13.74 39.41 97.71
N ALA A 26 13.05 40.39 98.27
CA ALA A 26 11.64 40.65 97.96
C ALA A 26 11.45 41.11 96.50
N LEU A 27 12.38 41.91 95.95
CA LEU A 27 12.37 42.30 94.54
C LEU A 27 12.69 41.13 93.62
N ASP A 28 13.69 40.31 93.95
CA ASP A 28 14.06 39.12 93.17
C ASP A 28 12.90 38.10 93.15
N LEU A 29 12.20 37.91 94.28
CA LEU A 29 11.00 37.07 94.36
C LEU A 29 9.86 37.62 93.48
N LYS A 30 9.59 38.93 93.52
CA LYS A 30 8.58 39.55 92.64
C LYS A 30 8.93 39.42 91.15
N TRP A 31 10.21 39.53 90.80
CA TRP A 31 10.67 39.34 89.43
C TRP A 31 10.52 37.87 88.98
N LEU A 32 10.88 36.92 89.84
CA LEU A 32 10.68 35.48 89.59
C LEU A 32 9.19 35.14 89.44
N ASP A 33 8.31 35.69 90.28
CA ASP A 33 6.86 35.47 90.19
C ASP A 33 6.27 36.05 88.90
N SER A 34 6.72 37.23 88.47
CA SER A 34 6.31 37.85 87.20
C SER A 34 6.76 36.99 86.01
N ARG A 35 8.03 36.54 86.00
CA ARG A 35 8.58 35.69 84.94
C ARG A 35 7.93 34.30 84.91
N MET A 36 7.57 33.74 86.08
CA MET A 36 6.83 32.48 86.18
C MET A 36 5.37 32.64 85.75
N ALA A 37 4.75 33.79 85.99
CA ALA A 37 3.43 34.13 85.47
C ALA A 37 3.45 34.25 83.94
N ASP A 38 4.46 34.91 83.36
CA ASP A 38 4.67 34.98 81.91
C ASP A 38 4.94 33.59 81.31
N GLY A 39 5.74 32.76 81.99
CA GLY A 39 5.99 31.37 81.58
C GLY A 39 4.75 30.48 81.66
N ARG A 40 3.87 30.67 82.66
CA ARG A 40 2.56 30.00 82.75
C ARG A 40 1.63 30.47 81.63
N MET A 41 1.56 31.78 81.39
CA MET A 41 0.77 32.36 80.31
C MET A 41 1.24 31.85 78.94
N GLY A 42 2.55 31.79 78.70
CA GLY A 42 3.12 31.23 77.48
C GLY A 42 2.74 29.76 77.26
N ARG A 43 2.71 28.94 78.33
CA ARG A 43 2.22 27.55 78.24
C ARG A 43 0.73 27.48 77.94
N CYS A 44 -0.10 28.32 78.57
CA CYS A 44 -1.53 28.38 78.28
C CYS A 44 -1.79 28.81 76.82
N LEU A 45 -1.08 29.83 76.32
CA LEU A 45 -1.17 30.25 74.92
C LEU A 45 -0.72 29.15 73.96
N ALA A 46 0.34 28.41 74.28
CA ALA A 46 0.79 27.28 73.47
C ALA A 46 -0.25 26.15 73.41
N LEU A 47 -0.95 25.88 74.53
CA LEU A 47 -2.06 24.90 74.55
C LEU A 47 -3.24 25.37 73.69
N ILE A 48 -3.65 26.63 73.81
CA ILE A 48 -4.72 27.22 72.99
C ILE A 48 -4.35 27.18 71.51
N GLN A 49 -3.10 27.51 71.16
CA GLN A 49 -2.61 27.42 69.79
C GLN A 49 -2.66 25.99 69.26
N ARG A 50 -2.23 25.01 70.07
CA ARG A 50 -2.28 23.59 69.70
C ARG A 50 -3.71 23.08 69.52
N GLU A 51 -4.64 23.49 70.37
CA GLU A 51 -6.07 23.18 70.22
C GLU A 51 -6.64 23.81 68.94
N ALA A 52 -6.34 25.08 68.68
CA ALA A 52 -6.74 25.77 67.45
C ALA A 52 -6.12 25.16 66.19
N GLU A 53 -4.90 24.62 66.26
CA GLU A 53 -4.27 23.85 65.17
C GLU A 53 -4.99 22.52 64.93
N MET A 54 -5.28 21.76 65.98
CA MET A 54 -6.02 20.50 65.89
C MET A 54 -7.42 20.71 65.31
N GLU A 55 -8.13 21.77 65.71
CA GLU A 55 -9.43 22.12 65.14
C GLU A 55 -9.34 22.51 63.66
N ARG A 56 -8.31 23.26 63.26
CA ARG A 56 -8.07 23.60 61.85
C ARG A 56 -7.79 22.35 61.03
N GLU A 57 -6.89 21.48 61.49
CA GLU A 57 -6.60 20.22 60.81
C GLU A 57 -7.85 19.33 60.68
N PHE A 58 -8.68 19.26 61.73
CA PHE A 58 -9.91 18.50 61.68
C PHE A 58 -10.87 19.06 60.62
N LYS A 59 -11.07 20.38 60.60
CA LYS A 59 -11.90 21.07 59.59
C LYS A 59 -11.36 20.85 58.18
N GLU A 60 -10.05 20.98 57.98
CA GLU A 60 -9.42 20.75 56.68
C GLU A 60 -9.61 19.30 56.20
N ARG A 61 -9.51 18.31 57.10
CA ARG A 61 -9.77 16.91 56.77
C ARG A 61 -11.24 16.68 56.44
N THR A 62 -12.16 17.27 57.18
CA THR A 62 -13.60 17.14 56.88
C THR A 62 -13.95 17.81 55.55
N ASP A 63 -13.40 18.98 55.28
CA ASP A 63 -13.61 19.71 54.03
C ASP A 63 -13.00 18.95 52.85
N HIS A 64 -11.79 18.42 53.02
CA HIS A 64 -11.15 17.58 52.01
C HIS A 64 -11.96 16.32 51.72
N ALA A 65 -12.43 15.62 52.76
CA ALA A 65 -13.29 14.45 52.60
C ALA A 65 -14.59 14.80 51.86
N ALA A 66 -15.22 15.93 52.19
CA ALA A 66 -16.42 16.41 51.50
C ALA A 66 -16.14 16.72 50.02
N ILE A 67 -15.02 17.37 49.70
CA ILE A 67 -14.61 17.67 48.31
C ILE A 67 -14.35 16.37 47.53
N VAL A 68 -13.66 15.40 48.13
CA VAL A 68 -13.37 14.11 47.49
C VAL A 68 -14.66 13.34 47.23
N ASN A 69 -15.57 13.27 48.19
CA ASN A 69 -16.86 12.61 48.03
C ASN A 69 -17.72 13.30 46.95
N ALA A 70 -17.80 14.63 46.98
CA ALA A 70 -18.53 15.39 45.96
C ALA A 70 -17.95 15.18 44.55
N ARG A 71 -16.63 15.07 44.42
CA ARG A 71 -15.96 14.73 43.15
C ARG A 71 -16.30 13.30 42.70
N ALA A 72 -16.25 12.33 43.61
CA ALA A 72 -16.60 10.94 43.31
C ALA A 72 -18.07 10.80 42.87
N GLU A 73 -19.01 11.53 43.49
CA GLU A 73 -20.41 11.58 43.06
C GLU A 73 -20.58 12.19 41.67
N LYS A 74 -19.84 13.26 41.36
CA LYS A 74 -19.86 13.86 40.03
C LYS A 74 -19.31 12.91 38.97
N ASP A 75 -18.20 12.26 39.26
CA ASP A 75 -17.53 11.34 38.35
C ASP A 75 -18.41 10.09 38.10
N THR A 76 -19.10 9.57 39.11
CA THR A 76 -20.06 8.47 38.95
C THR A 76 -21.28 8.88 38.11
N LYS A 77 -21.85 10.07 38.34
CA LYS A 77 -22.94 10.61 37.50
C LYS A 77 -22.52 10.76 36.04
N LEU A 78 -21.37 11.37 35.79
CA LEU A 78 -20.81 11.50 34.44
C LEU A 78 -20.54 10.13 33.80
N GLY A 79 -20.03 9.16 34.58
CA GLY A 79 -19.82 7.79 34.11
C GLY A 79 -21.10 7.12 33.64
N ILE A 80 -22.21 7.29 34.37
CA ILE A 80 -23.52 6.77 34.00
C ILE A 80 -24.06 7.47 32.73
N GLU A 81 -23.95 8.79 32.64
CA GLU A 81 -24.36 9.55 31.45
C GLU A 81 -23.60 9.11 30.19
N ILE A 82 -22.28 8.97 30.30
CA ILE A 82 -21.43 8.47 29.21
C ILE A 82 -21.84 7.05 28.81
N ALA A 83 -22.14 6.18 29.77
CA ALA A 83 -22.58 4.82 29.50
C ALA A 83 -23.94 4.78 28.77
N ASN A 84 -24.89 5.63 29.18
CA ASN A 84 -26.19 5.76 28.54
C ASN A 84 -26.06 6.26 27.10
N ILE A 85 -25.25 7.31 26.85
CA ILE A 85 -25.00 7.82 25.50
C ILE A 85 -24.39 6.71 24.62
N ARG A 86 -23.37 6.00 25.11
CA ARG A 86 -22.75 4.88 24.36
C ARG A 86 -23.75 3.76 24.07
N HIS A 87 -24.61 3.43 25.02
CA HIS A 87 -25.64 2.43 24.83
C HIS A 87 -26.65 2.85 23.75
N GLU A 88 -27.10 4.11 23.79
CA GLU A 88 -27.97 4.68 22.77
C GLU A 88 -27.33 4.67 21.38
N GLU A 89 -26.05 5.05 21.27
CA GLU A 89 -25.29 4.99 20.02
C GLU A 89 -25.23 3.56 19.45
N VAL A 90 -24.92 2.57 20.28
CA VAL A 90 -24.89 1.15 19.89
C VAL A 90 -26.28 0.69 19.44
N CYS A 91 -27.33 1.01 20.19
CA CYS A 91 -28.70 0.69 19.83
C CYS A 91 -29.12 1.34 18.50
N GLN A 92 -28.72 2.59 18.26
CA GLN A 92 -28.95 3.26 16.98
C GLN A 92 -28.19 2.57 15.84
N LEU A 93 -26.93 2.19 16.02
CA LEU A 93 -26.14 1.50 15.01
C LEU A 93 -26.73 0.13 14.66
N LEU A 94 -27.09 -0.67 15.67
CA LEU A 94 -27.76 -1.96 15.49
C LEU A 94 -29.08 -1.81 14.76
N ARG A 95 -29.87 -0.77 15.09
CA ARG A 95 -31.11 -0.45 14.39
C ARG A 95 -30.86 -0.11 12.92
N ARG A 96 -29.87 0.73 12.61
CA ARG A 96 -29.50 1.04 11.21
C ARG A 96 -29.09 -0.21 10.45
N HIS A 97 -28.27 -1.06 11.06
CA HIS A 97 -27.85 -2.34 10.48
C HIS A 97 -29.06 -3.23 10.17
N TYR A 98 -29.94 -3.40 11.15
CA TYR A 98 -31.19 -4.16 10.99
C TYR A 98 -32.05 -3.64 9.83
N LEU A 99 -32.21 -2.31 9.71
CA LEU A 99 -32.95 -1.70 8.60
C LEU A 99 -32.32 -2.01 7.25
N ARG A 100 -30.99 -1.88 7.13
CA ARG A 100 -30.26 -2.16 5.89
C ARG A 100 -30.36 -3.62 5.47
N GLU A 101 -30.40 -4.54 6.42
CA GLU A 101 -30.53 -5.98 6.14
C GLU A 101 -31.97 -6.43 5.86
N ARG A 102 -32.96 -5.88 6.55
CA ARG A 102 -34.34 -6.35 6.44
C ARG A 102 -35.10 -5.66 5.32
N ASP A 103 -34.94 -4.35 5.15
CA ASP A 103 -35.68 -3.60 4.16
C ASP A 103 -35.24 -3.96 2.73
N PRO A 104 -36.17 -4.40 1.85
CA PRO A 104 -35.81 -4.83 0.50
C PRO A 104 -35.30 -3.66 -0.36
N SER A 105 -35.79 -2.43 -0.13
CA SER A 105 -35.40 -1.27 -0.92
C SER A 105 -33.97 -0.81 -0.62
N LEU A 106 -33.58 -0.80 0.66
CA LEU A 106 -32.20 -0.53 1.10
C LEU A 106 -31.23 -1.62 0.62
N ARG A 107 -31.63 -2.89 0.69
CA ARG A 107 -30.81 -3.99 0.15
C ARG A 107 -30.60 -3.92 -1.35
N GLU A 108 -31.63 -3.53 -2.10
CA GLU A 108 -31.51 -3.36 -3.54
C GLU A 108 -30.56 -2.18 -3.86
N LEU A 109 -30.70 -1.07 -3.14
CA LEU A 109 -29.79 0.08 -3.25
C LEU A 109 -28.35 -0.34 -2.92
N ALA A 110 -28.13 -1.04 -1.80
CA ALA A 110 -26.81 -1.53 -1.39
C ALA A 110 -26.16 -2.40 -2.47
N ARG A 111 -26.92 -3.35 -3.05
CA ARG A 111 -26.44 -4.20 -4.15
C ARG A 111 -26.06 -3.40 -5.40
N LYS A 112 -26.87 -2.40 -5.75
CA LYS A 112 -26.60 -1.49 -6.88
C LYS A 112 -25.37 -0.61 -6.63
N LEU A 113 -25.16 -0.14 -5.41
CA LEU A 113 -23.96 0.61 -5.01
C LEU A 113 -22.72 -0.29 -5.05
N GLN A 114 -22.80 -1.51 -4.52
CA GLN A 114 -21.71 -2.49 -4.59
C GLN A 114 -21.35 -2.80 -6.05
N ALA A 115 -22.33 -3.01 -6.92
CA ALA A 115 -22.08 -3.17 -8.35
C ALA A 115 -21.39 -1.95 -8.96
N GLY A 116 -21.79 -0.73 -8.56
CA GLY A 116 -21.13 0.52 -8.95
C GLY A 116 -19.65 0.58 -8.54
N TYR A 117 -19.31 0.17 -7.30
CA TYR A 117 -17.92 0.08 -6.84
C TYR A 117 -17.12 -0.95 -7.66
N VAL A 118 -17.67 -2.14 -7.89
CA VAL A 118 -17.00 -3.17 -8.72
C VAL A 118 -16.77 -2.65 -10.14
N CYS A 119 -17.74 -1.96 -10.74
CA CYS A 119 -17.56 -1.34 -12.06
C CYS A 119 -16.46 -0.27 -12.07
N LYS A 120 -16.35 0.53 -11.00
CA LYS A 120 -15.28 1.52 -10.84
C LYS A 120 -13.91 0.87 -10.74
N ASP A 121 -13.78 -0.17 -9.91
CA ASP A 121 -12.53 -0.88 -9.71
C ASP A 121 -12.06 -1.59 -10.98
N LEU A 122 -13.00 -2.21 -11.71
CA LEU A 122 -12.71 -2.82 -13.01
C LEU A 122 -12.21 -1.78 -14.03
N GLN A 123 -12.80 -0.58 -14.08
CA GLN A 123 -12.32 0.48 -14.97
C GLN A 123 -10.91 0.95 -14.59
N LEU A 124 -10.63 1.12 -13.30
CA LEU A 124 -9.28 1.44 -12.82
C LEU A 124 -8.28 0.33 -13.17
N GLN A 125 -8.69 -0.94 -13.07
CA GLN A 125 -7.85 -2.07 -13.43
C GLN A 125 -7.56 -2.11 -14.94
N ILE A 126 -8.56 -1.83 -15.79
CA ILE A 126 -8.38 -1.73 -17.25
C ILE A 126 -7.36 -0.62 -17.56
N LEU A 127 -7.52 0.56 -16.96
CA LEU A 127 -6.61 1.68 -17.16
C LEU A 127 -5.17 1.34 -16.73
N ASN A 128 -5.00 0.70 -15.57
CA ASN A 128 -3.69 0.26 -15.09
C ASN A 128 -3.05 -0.79 -16.02
N ASN A 129 -3.85 -1.71 -16.57
CA ASN A 129 -3.38 -2.70 -17.54
C ASN A 129 -2.97 -2.05 -18.86
N GLU A 130 -3.70 -1.03 -19.33
CA GLU A 130 -3.34 -0.25 -20.51
C GLU A 130 -2.01 0.50 -20.30
N TYR A 131 -1.85 1.15 -19.15
CA TYR A 131 -0.60 1.81 -18.78
C TYR A 131 0.57 0.81 -18.76
N LYS A 132 0.38 -0.36 -18.13
CA LYS A 132 1.39 -1.43 -18.10
C LYS A 132 1.76 -1.92 -19.51
N ARG A 133 0.78 -2.11 -20.40
CA ARG A 133 1.02 -2.51 -21.79
C ARG A 133 1.83 -1.46 -22.56
N LEU A 134 1.55 -0.18 -22.35
CA LEU A 134 2.32 0.90 -22.97
C LEU A 134 3.77 0.91 -22.47
N GLN A 135 3.96 0.73 -21.17
CA GLN A 135 5.30 0.64 -20.56
C GLN A 135 6.10 -0.56 -21.08
N GLU A 136 5.47 -1.74 -21.20
CA GLU A 136 6.11 -2.93 -21.77
C GLU A 136 6.49 -2.74 -23.25
N LYS A 137 5.66 -2.04 -24.03
CA LYS A 137 5.99 -1.69 -25.42
C LYS A 137 7.20 -0.76 -25.50
N GLU A 138 7.23 0.30 -24.69
CA GLU A 138 8.36 1.22 -24.64
C GLU A 138 9.66 0.51 -24.23
N GLN A 139 9.59 -0.40 -23.26
CA GLN A 139 10.74 -1.23 -22.87
C GLN A 139 11.19 -2.19 -23.98
N LYS A 140 10.26 -2.81 -24.70
CA LYS A 140 10.57 -3.68 -25.85
C LYS A 140 11.26 -2.89 -26.96
N GLU A 141 10.72 -1.73 -27.35
CA GLU A 141 11.35 -0.86 -28.35
C GLU A 141 12.76 -0.44 -27.91
N LYS A 142 12.94 -0.11 -26.62
CA LYS A 142 14.26 0.21 -26.08
C LYS A 142 15.23 -0.98 -26.19
N MET A 143 14.78 -2.20 -25.84
CA MET A 143 15.59 -3.41 -25.98
C MET A 143 15.92 -3.71 -27.44
N GLU A 144 14.97 -3.54 -28.36
CA GLU A 144 15.18 -3.73 -29.80
C GLU A 144 16.20 -2.74 -30.35
N ARG A 145 16.10 -1.44 -30.00
CA ARG A 145 17.10 -0.43 -30.36
C ARG A 145 18.49 -0.80 -29.83
N THR A 146 18.59 -1.26 -28.58
CA THR A 146 19.88 -1.71 -28.04
C THR A 146 20.40 -2.98 -28.73
N SER A 147 19.53 -3.90 -29.12
CA SER A 147 19.90 -5.12 -29.83
C SER A 147 20.40 -4.82 -31.24
N GLN A 148 19.71 -3.92 -31.97
CA GLN A 148 20.13 -3.43 -33.28
C GLN A 148 21.50 -2.74 -33.19
N TYR A 149 21.68 -1.84 -32.22
CA TYR A 149 22.96 -1.18 -31.99
C TYR A 149 24.11 -2.18 -31.75
N CYS A 150 23.88 -3.22 -30.92
CA CYS A 150 24.88 -4.27 -30.70
C CYS A 150 25.20 -5.07 -31.98
N LYS A 151 24.20 -5.38 -32.80
CA LYS A 151 24.40 -6.07 -34.09
C LYS A 151 25.21 -5.21 -35.07
N GLU A 152 24.90 -3.93 -35.17
CA GLU A 152 25.64 -2.98 -36.00
C GLU A 152 27.09 -2.87 -35.55
N LEU A 153 27.32 -2.76 -34.24
CA LEU A 153 28.67 -2.71 -33.67
C LEU A 153 29.45 -4.01 -33.95
N GLN A 154 28.82 -5.17 -33.82
CA GLN A 154 29.43 -6.45 -34.14
C GLN A 154 29.78 -6.54 -35.65
N GLN A 155 28.89 -6.07 -36.53
CA GLN A 155 29.14 -6.04 -37.97
C GLN A 155 30.32 -5.11 -38.31
N GLN A 156 30.41 -3.94 -37.67
CA GLN A 156 31.54 -3.03 -37.84
C GLN A 156 32.86 -3.67 -37.43
N LEU A 157 32.89 -4.43 -36.34
CA LEU A 157 34.08 -5.17 -35.90
C LEU A 157 34.49 -6.24 -36.91
N VAL A 158 33.53 -7.03 -37.41
CA VAL A 158 33.79 -8.04 -38.45
C VAL A 158 34.32 -7.39 -39.73
N ASN A 159 33.70 -6.31 -40.20
CA ASN A 159 34.15 -5.57 -41.38
C ASN A 159 35.57 -5.02 -41.20
N ARG A 160 35.91 -4.51 -40.00
CA ARG A 160 37.26 -4.04 -39.69
C ARG A 160 38.28 -5.17 -39.70
N HIS A 161 37.91 -6.36 -39.25
CA HIS A 161 38.76 -7.55 -39.32
C HIS A 161 38.97 -8.02 -40.76
N LEU A 162 37.91 -8.10 -41.56
CA LEU A 162 37.98 -8.45 -42.99
C LEU A 162 38.87 -7.46 -43.75
N GLN A 163 38.71 -6.16 -43.53
CA GLN A 163 39.55 -5.16 -44.16
C GLN A 163 41.04 -5.35 -43.85
N LYS A 164 41.38 -5.66 -42.58
CA LYS A 164 42.76 -5.99 -42.19
C LYS A 164 43.26 -7.27 -42.84
N GLN A 165 42.40 -8.28 -43.02
CA GLN A 165 42.75 -9.50 -43.73
C GLN A 165 43.04 -9.22 -45.20
N CYS A 166 42.17 -8.46 -45.90
CA CYS A 166 42.42 -8.06 -47.28
C CYS A 166 43.73 -7.28 -47.42
N GLN A 167 44.00 -6.31 -46.53
CA GLN A 167 45.27 -5.57 -46.53
C GLN A 167 46.49 -6.48 -46.35
N TYR A 168 46.37 -7.52 -45.52
CA TYR A 168 47.42 -8.49 -45.30
C TYR A 168 47.63 -9.41 -46.51
N GLU A 169 46.54 -9.87 -47.13
CA GLU A 169 46.58 -10.64 -48.38
C GLU A 169 47.20 -9.82 -49.52
N ASP A 170 46.83 -8.55 -49.66
CA ASP A 170 47.42 -7.62 -50.63
C ASP A 170 48.93 -7.47 -50.39
N SER A 171 49.36 -7.30 -49.13
CA SER A 171 50.78 -7.22 -48.77
C SER A 171 51.53 -8.52 -49.07
N LEU A 172 50.89 -9.68 -48.90
CA LEU A 172 51.45 -10.99 -49.26
C LEU A 172 51.56 -11.16 -50.77
N ILE A 173 50.55 -10.73 -51.52
CA ILE A 173 50.56 -10.74 -52.99
C ILE A 173 51.68 -9.82 -53.49
N GLU A 174 51.78 -8.60 -52.95
CA GLU A 174 52.85 -7.65 -53.29
C GLU A 174 54.23 -8.22 -52.95
N LYS A 175 54.41 -8.78 -51.76
CA LYS A 175 55.66 -9.44 -51.37
C LYS A 175 56.02 -10.58 -52.32
N LYS A 176 55.06 -11.44 -52.66
CA LYS A 176 55.28 -12.55 -53.61
C LYS A 176 55.63 -12.02 -54.99
N MET A 177 54.96 -10.96 -55.46
CA MET A 177 55.26 -10.31 -56.72
C MET A 177 56.67 -9.71 -56.72
N LEU A 178 57.10 -9.07 -55.62
CA LEU A 178 58.46 -8.57 -55.46
C LEU A 178 59.48 -9.70 -55.38
N GLU A 179 59.20 -10.79 -54.68
CA GLU A 179 60.02 -12.01 -54.65
C GLU A 179 60.13 -12.65 -56.04
N ASP A 180 59.04 -12.68 -56.81
CA ASP A 180 59.01 -13.19 -58.19
C ASP A 180 59.78 -12.26 -59.12
N ILE A 181 59.69 -10.93 -58.97
CA ILE A 181 60.52 -9.97 -59.70
C ILE A 181 61.99 -10.16 -59.34
N MET A 182 62.34 -10.27 -58.05
CA MET A 182 63.71 -10.52 -57.60
C MET A 182 64.25 -11.85 -58.10
N ARG A 183 63.42 -12.90 -58.06
CA ARG A 183 63.76 -14.21 -58.61
C ARG A 183 63.91 -14.13 -60.11
N THR A 184 63.06 -13.39 -60.83
CA THR A 184 63.18 -13.20 -62.28
C THR A 184 64.45 -12.43 -62.63
N ILE A 185 64.84 -11.42 -61.85
CA ILE A 185 66.12 -10.72 -62.01
C ILE A 185 67.29 -11.68 -61.74
N SER A 186 67.24 -12.45 -60.64
CA SER A 186 68.27 -13.45 -60.33
C SER A 186 68.31 -14.59 -61.34
N ASP A 187 67.17 -14.97 -61.90
CA ASP A 187 67.02 -15.98 -62.95
C ASP A 187 67.38 -15.39 -64.31
N GLU A 188 67.26 -14.10 -64.57
CA GLU A 188 67.78 -13.43 -65.75
C GLU A 188 69.30 -13.30 -65.64
N ASP A 189 69.84 -13.04 -64.46
CA ASP A 189 71.28 -13.12 -64.15
C ASP A 189 71.80 -14.56 -64.29
N MET A 190 71.05 -15.53 -63.76
CA MET A 190 71.38 -16.96 -63.85
C MET A 190 71.06 -17.56 -65.22
N ASN A 191 70.09 -17.06 -65.99
CA ASN A 191 69.79 -17.47 -67.38
C ASN A 191 70.65 -16.67 -68.36
N LEU A 192 71.25 -15.55 -67.99
CA LEU A 192 72.44 -15.06 -68.65
C LEU A 192 73.56 -16.09 -68.46
N ALA A 193 73.74 -16.63 -67.25
CA ALA A 193 74.71 -17.71 -66.96
C ALA A 193 74.29 -19.12 -67.45
N ALA A 194 73.01 -19.36 -67.74
CA ALA A 194 72.45 -20.68 -68.08
C ALA A 194 71.80 -20.73 -69.46
N ARG A 195 71.54 -19.63 -70.17
CA ARG A 195 71.48 -19.66 -71.66
C ARG A 195 72.82 -20.12 -72.21
N GLU A 196 73.91 -19.92 -71.48
CA GLU A 196 75.20 -20.59 -71.72
C GLU A 196 75.14 -22.11 -71.47
N GLU A 197 74.39 -22.60 -70.48
CA GLU A 197 74.40 -24.03 -70.08
C GLU A 197 73.19 -24.88 -70.57
N LYS A 198 72.09 -24.26 -70.99
CA LYS A 198 70.77 -24.89 -71.28
C LYS A 198 70.29 -24.71 -72.72
N MET A 199 71.15 -24.19 -73.61
CA MET A 199 71.27 -24.80 -74.94
C MET A 199 71.68 -26.29 -74.84
N ARG A 200 72.18 -26.78 -73.69
CA ARG A 200 72.79 -28.12 -73.55
C ARG A 200 71.93 -29.24 -72.95
N LYS A 201 70.73 -28.96 -72.43
CA LYS A 201 69.89 -29.97 -71.73
C LYS A 201 68.39 -29.92 -72.08
N LYS A 202 67.93 -28.93 -72.88
CA LYS A 202 66.56 -28.86 -73.42
C LYS A 202 66.20 -30.01 -74.36
N GLU A 203 67.14 -30.92 -74.63
CA GLU A 203 66.93 -32.13 -75.42
C GLU A 203 66.41 -33.32 -74.61
N GLU A 204 66.54 -33.38 -73.27
CA GLU A 204 66.49 -34.68 -72.58
C GLU A 204 65.26 -34.97 -71.69
N PHE A 205 64.33 -34.04 -71.44
CA PHE A 205 63.31 -34.27 -70.38
C PHE A 205 61.88 -33.79 -70.66
N THR A 206 61.58 -33.25 -71.85
CA THR A 206 60.19 -33.06 -72.32
C THR A 206 59.40 -34.37 -72.44
N GLU A 207 60.04 -35.51 -72.21
CA GLU A 207 59.51 -36.82 -72.53
C GLU A 207 58.80 -37.56 -71.37
N LYS A 208 58.97 -37.19 -70.09
CA LYS A 208 58.66 -38.17 -69.01
C LYS A 208 57.59 -37.86 -67.98
N MET A 209 57.06 -36.64 -67.85
CA MET A 209 56.32 -36.31 -66.61
C MET A 209 54.91 -35.73 -66.75
N SER A 210 54.44 -35.44 -67.97
CA SER A 210 53.03 -35.12 -68.23
C SER A 210 52.08 -36.31 -67.95
N ALA A 211 52.63 -37.51 -67.73
CA ALA A 211 51.88 -38.76 -67.62
C ALA A 211 51.32 -39.12 -66.23
N LYS A 212 51.62 -38.38 -65.14
CA LYS A 212 51.37 -38.90 -63.77
C LYS A 212 50.36 -38.16 -62.88
N ILE A 213 49.82 -37.01 -63.28
CA ILE A 213 49.06 -36.15 -62.34
C ILE A 213 47.53 -36.24 -62.50
N LEU A 214 47.02 -36.72 -63.65
CA LEU A 214 45.58 -36.79 -63.93
C LEU A 214 44.81 -37.95 -63.26
N ALA A 215 45.48 -38.82 -62.48
CA ALA A 215 44.91 -40.09 -62.03
C ALA A 215 44.32 -40.12 -60.60
N ASP A 216 44.66 -39.19 -59.70
CA ASP A 216 44.38 -39.35 -58.25
C ASP A 216 43.20 -38.51 -57.69
N GLU A 217 42.56 -37.64 -58.49
CA GLU A 217 41.54 -36.70 -57.99
C GLU A 217 40.10 -37.27 -57.95
N ALA A 218 39.80 -38.35 -58.70
CA ALA A 218 38.44 -38.84 -58.91
C ALA A 218 37.85 -39.69 -57.76
N ALA A 219 38.65 -40.19 -56.82
CA ALA A 219 38.23 -41.25 -55.90
C ALA A 219 37.64 -40.79 -54.54
N ARG A 220 37.58 -39.47 -54.25
CA ARG A 220 37.21 -38.98 -52.90
C ARG A 220 35.77 -38.47 -52.73
N GLN A 221 35.00 -38.24 -53.79
CA GLN A 221 33.69 -37.56 -53.69
C GLN A 221 32.47 -38.46 -53.44
N GLU A 222 32.56 -39.78 -53.57
CA GLU A 222 31.37 -40.67 -53.47
C GLU A 222 31.00 -41.11 -52.03
N ARG A 223 31.87 -40.92 -51.03
CA ARG A 223 31.64 -41.51 -49.68
C ARG A 223 30.79 -40.68 -48.72
N THR A 224 30.50 -39.41 -49.00
CA THR A 224 29.88 -38.47 -48.04
C THR A 224 28.35 -38.36 -48.13
N ASN A 225 27.71 -38.84 -49.20
CA ASN A 225 26.27 -38.61 -49.44
C ASN A 225 25.33 -39.67 -48.81
N ILE A 226 25.83 -40.84 -48.40
CA ILE A 226 24.98 -41.97 -47.96
C ILE A 226 24.57 -41.85 -46.47
N ILE A 227 25.34 -41.14 -45.64
CA ILE A 227 25.15 -41.11 -44.18
C ILE A 227 24.00 -40.18 -43.73
N LYS A 228 23.63 -39.17 -44.53
CA LYS A 228 22.62 -38.16 -44.13
C LYS A 228 21.15 -38.61 -44.27
N LEU A 229 20.85 -39.60 -45.11
CA LEU A 229 19.47 -40.00 -45.42
C LEU A 229 18.84 -40.96 -44.40
N LEU A 230 19.63 -41.60 -43.54
CA LEU A 230 19.14 -42.61 -42.59
C LEU A 230 18.71 -42.03 -41.22
N GLN A 231 19.10 -40.79 -40.89
CA GLN A 231 18.79 -40.16 -39.59
C GLN A 231 17.44 -39.40 -39.57
N GLU A 232 16.80 -39.20 -40.72
CA GLU A 232 15.57 -38.39 -40.86
C GLU A 232 14.27 -39.24 -40.74
N GLN A 233 14.36 -40.56 -40.93
CA GLN A 233 13.20 -41.47 -40.85
C GLN A 233 12.77 -41.83 -39.41
N GLU A 234 13.70 -41.94 -38.45
CA GLU A 234 13.38 -42.33 -37.06
C GLU A 234 12.64 -41.27 -36.24
N TYR A 235 12.72 -39.99 -36.62
CA TYR A 235 12.15 -38.88 -35.83
C TYR A 235 10.64 -38.68 -36.06
N LEU A 236 10.09 -39.17 -37.18
CA LEU A 236 8.70 -38.93 -37.58
C LEU A 236 7.69 -39.95 -37.00
N GLU A 237 8.13 -41.16 -36.64
CA GLU A 237 7.23 -42.22 -36.12
C GLU A 237 6.87 -42.05 -34.63
N LYS A 238 7.69 -41.33 -33.86
CA LYS A 238 7.48 -41.13 -32.41
C LYS A 238 6.38 -40.10 -32.09
N ASN A 239 6.20 -39.08 -32.93
CA ASN A 239 5.21 -38.02 -32.71
C ASN A 239 3.75 -38.47 -32.97
N PHE A 240 3.54 -39.53 -33.75
CA PHE A 240 2.19 -39.97 -34.11
C PHE A 240 1.47 -40.75 -33.00
N GLN A 241 2.21 -41.34 -32.05
CA GLN A 241 1.65 -42.11 -30.95
C GLN A 241 1.21 -41.25 -29.75
N ASP A 242 1.83 -40.09 -29.55
CA ASP A 242 1.52 -39.19 -28.42
C ASP A 242 0.20 -38.41 -28.62
N ASP A 243 -0.17 -38.07 -29.86
CA ASP A 243 -1.41 -37.33 -30.19
C ASP A 243 -2.71 -38.14 -29.93
N ILE A 244 -2.63 -39.47 -29.96
CA ILE A 244 -3.80 -40.35 -29.76
C ILE A 244 -4.18 -40.42 -28.27
N ALA A 245 -3.19 -40.37 -27.36
CA ALA A 245 -3.41 -40.44 -25.91
C ALA A 245 -3.99 -39.14 -25.32
N GLU A 246 -3.73 -37.99 -25.94
CA GLU A 246 -4.21 -36.69 -25.47
C GLU A 246 -5.71 -36.47 -25.78
N ARG A 247 -6.20 -37.03 -26.90
CA ARG A 247 -7.60 -36.89 -27.33
C ARG A 247 -8.60 -37.58 -26.38
N ASP A 248 -8.23 -38.70 -25.76
CA ASP A 248 -9.12 -39.47 -24.88
C ASP A 248 -9.21 -38.91 -23.45
N LYS A 249 -8.19 -38.19 -22.98
CA LYS A 249 -8.26 -37.46 -21.70
C LYS A 249 -9.23 -36.27 -21.77
N SER A 250 -9.29 -35.60 -22.92
CA SER A 250 -10.17 -34.43 -23.13
C SER A 250 -11.67 -34.78 -23.18
N ARG A 251 -12.04 -36.03 -23.51
CA ARG A 251 -13.46 -36.45 -23.58
C ARG A 251 -14.07 -36.76 -22.20
N ARG A 252 -13.30 -37.36 -21.28
CA ARG A 252 -13.79 -37.69 -19.92
C ARG A 252 -14.04 -36.43 -19.09
N ALA A 253 -13.14 -35.44 -19.17
CA ALA A 253 -13.28 -34.17 -18.46
C ALA A 253 -14.54 -33.36 -18.85
N ARG A 254 -15.03 -33.50 -20.09
CA ARG A 254 -16.24 -32.80 -20.56
C ARG A 254 -17.54 -33.42 -20.05
N HIS A 255 -17.55 -34.73 -19.78
CA HIS A 255 -18.74 -35.41 -19.29
C HIS A 255 -18.96 -35.14 -17.79
N ASP A 256 -17.89 -35.16 -16.99
CA ASP A 256 -17.97 -34.96 -15.54
C ASP A 256 -18.37 -33.51 -15.20
N THR A 257 -17.89 -32.54 -15.98
CA THR A 257 -18.25 -31.12 -15.83
C THR A 257 -19.71 -30.84 -16.16
N TYR A 258 -20.29 -31.53 -17.15
CA TYR A 258 -21.70 -31.36 -17.53
C TYR A 258 -22.66 -31.93 -16.46
N SER A 259 -22.33 -33.08 -15.86
CA SER A 259 -23.14 -33.71 -14.81
C SER A 259 -23.16 -32.87 -13.52
N ALA A 260 -22.00 -32.36 -13.10
CA ALA A 260 -21.88 -31.51 -11.91
C ALA A 260 -22.64 -30.17 -12.05
N LEU A 261 -22.62 -29.56 -13.25
CA LEU A 261 -23.31 -28.29 -13.49
C LEU A 261 -24.85 -28.43 -13.43
N THR A 262 -25.36 -29.59 -13.84
CA THR A 262 -26.80 -29.88 -13.88
C THR A 262 -27.38 -30.03 -12.47
N LEU A 263 -26.68 -30.74 -11.57
CA LEU A 263 -27.04 -30.84 -10.16
C LEU A 263 -27.06 -29.47 -9.44
N GLN A 264 -26.05 -28.64 -9.71
CA GLN A 264 -25.94 -27.32 -9.08
C GLN A 264 -27.06 -26.34 -9.49
N MET A 265 -27.56 -26.46 -10.73
CA MET A 265 -28.68 -25.65 -11.22
C MET A 265 -30.01 -26.01 -10.54
N ASP A 266 -30.24 -27.29 -10.27
CA ASP A 266 -31.50 -27.76 -9.66
C ASP A 266 -31.57 -27.48 -8.15
N GLU A 267 -30.45 -27.54 -7.43
CA GLU A 267 -30.37 -27.12 -6.02
C GLU A 267 -30.70 -25.62 -5.86
N ARG A 268 -30.16 -24.76 -6.75
CA ARG A 268 -30.48 -23.32 -6.76
C ARG A 268 -31.96 -23.05 -7.05
N ARG A 269 -32.61 -23.86 -7.89
CA ARG A 269 -34.05 -23.74 -8.18
C ARG A 269 -34.94 -24.17 -7.02
N ARG A 270 -34.50 -25.10 -6.15
CA ARG A 270 -35.25 -25.49 -4.94
C ARG A 270 -35.13 -24.41 -3.86
N ALA A 271 -33.91 -23.97 -3.55
CA ALA A 271 -33.66 -22.91 -2.58
C ALA A 271 -34.39 -21.59 -2.92
N ALA A 272 -34.45 -21.21 -4.21
CA ALA A 272 -35.17 -20.02 -4.65
C ALA A 272 -36.71 -20.11 -4.46
N ARG A 273 -37.29 -21.32 -4.49
CA ARG A 273 -38.72 -21.54 -4.25
C ARG A 273 -39.07 -21.46 -2.77
N ASP A 274 -38.25 -22.07 -1.91
CA ASP A 274 -38.45 -22.07 -0.46
C ASP A 274 -38.31 -20.66 0.13
N CYS A 275 -37.35 -19.87 -0.38
CA CYS A 275 -37.17 -18.47 0.02
C CYS A 275 -38.40 -17.60 -0.33
N LYS A 276 -39.02 -17.81 -1.51
CA LYS A 276 -40.23 -17.07 -1.93
C LYS A 276 -41.45 -17.39 -1.07
N LEU A 277 -41.62 -18.65 -0.65
CA LEU A 277 -42.72 -19.07 0.21
C LEU A 277 -42.62 -18.47 1.62
N GLN A 278 -41.41 -18.43 2.19
CA GLN A 278 -41.19 -17.77 3.47
C GLN A 278 -41.43 -16.25 3.38
N GLU A 279 -40.92 -15.59 2.33
CA GLU A 279 -41.10 -14.14 2.16
C GLU A 279 -42.58 -13.74 2.00
N ALA A 280 -43.38 -14.54 1.28
CA ALA A 280 -44.82 -14.31 1.13
C ALA A 280 -45.59 -14.46 2.47
N HIS A 281 -45.18 -15.40 3.32
CA HIS A 281 -45.77 -15.59 4.64
C HIS A 281 -45.47 -14.40 5.57
N TYR A 282 -44.24 -13.89 5.59
CA TYR A 282 -43.87 -12.71 6.37
C TYR A 282 -44.56 -11.43 5.88
N ARG A 283 -44.74 -11.25 4.57
CA ARG A 283 -45.45 -10.09 4.01
C ARG A 283 -46.93 -10.03 4.43
N LYS A 284 -47.62 -11.18 4.55
CA LYS A 284 -49.01 -11.23 5.04
C LYS A 284 -49.13 -10.86 6.52
N MET A 285 -48.12 -11.16 7.33
CA MET A 285 -48.11 -10.89 8.77
C MET A 285 -47.79 -9.42 9.12
N LEU A 286 -47.06 -8.71 8.24
CA LEU A 286 -46.60 -7.33 8.47
C LEU A 286 -47.64 -6.24 8.11
N ILE A 287 -48.72 -6.59 7.40
CA ILE A 287 -49.76 -5.64 6.94
C ILE A 287 -50.73 -5.23 8.08
N SER A 288 -50.74 -5.91 9.23
CA SER A 288 -51.73 -5.72 10.30
C SER A 288 -51.35 -4.76 11.44
N LEU A 289 -50.23 -4.02 11.37
CA LEU A 289 -49.79 -3.10 12.45
C LEU A 289 -49.54 -1.65 11.94
N PRO A 290 -50.60 -0.82 11.83
CA PRO A 290 -50.56 0.49 11.16
C PRO A 290 -49.66 1.59 11.79
N PRO A 291 -49.55 1.78 13.13
CA PRO A 291 -48.83 2.94 13.66
C PRO A 291 -47.30 2.78 13.70
N TYR A 292 -46.78 1.55 13.78
CA TYR A 292 -45.32 1.30 13.81
C TYR A 292 -44.70 1.41 12.41
N PHE A 293 -45.48 1.11 11.37
CA PHE A 293 -45.02 1.11 9.98
C PHE A 293 -44.64 2.51 9.49
N MET A 294 -45.38 3.56 9.88
CA MET A 294 -45.08 4.94 9.48
C MET A 294 -43.73 5.44 10.03
N LYS A 295 -43.42 5.14 11.31
CA LYS A 295 -42.12 5.49 11.91
C LYS A 295 -40.98 4.72 11.24
N LEU A 296 -41.20 3.43 10.96
CA LEU A 296 -40.23 2.59 10.27
C LEU A 296 -39.92 3.11 8.86
N GLN A 297 -40.94 3.50 8.09
CA GLN A 297 -40.74 4.08 6.76
C GLN A 297 -39.97 5.39 6.80
N GLN A 298 -40.22 6.26 7.79
CA GLN A 298 -39.43 7.48 7.99
C GLN A 298 -37.97 7.18 8.30
N GLU A 299 -37.69 6.15 9.10
CA GLU A 299 -36.32 5.73 9.41
C GLU A 299 -35.62 5.11 8.20
N VAL A 300 -36.31 4.28 7.43
CA VAL A 300 -35.81 3.72 6.17
C VAL A 300 -35.49 4.85 5.18
N ALA A 301 -36.36 5.85 5.05
CA ALA A 301 -36.13 7.02 4.19
C ALA A 301 -34.89 7.81 4.63
N LYS A 302 -34.72 8.04 5.94
CA LYS A 302 -33.52 8.72 6.49
C LYS A 302 -32.25 7.91 6.24
N GLU A 303 -32.27 6.59 6.43
CA GLU A 303 -31.10 5.76 6.15
C GLU A 303 -30.78 5.67 4.65
N ARG A 304 -31.81 5.64 3.80
CA ARG A 304 -31.64 5.75 2.35
C ARG A 304 -30.96 7.06 1.96
N GLU A 305 -31.42 8.17 2.52
CA GLU A 305 -30.85 9.50 2.31
C GLU A 305 -29.37 9.54 2.70
N LYS A 306 -28.99 8.96 3.85
CA LYS A 306 -27.59 8.85 4.30
C LYS A 306 -26.74 7.99 3.36
N MET A 307 -27.21 6.80 3.00
CA MET A 307 -26.48 5.92 2.08
C MET A 307 -26.19 6.62 0.74
N ILE A 308 -27.16 7.41 0.26
CA ILE A 308 -27.01 8.17 -0.98
C ILE A 308 -26.01 9.30 -0.80
N ALA A 309 -26.13 10.09 0.26
CA ALA A 309 -25.21 11.20 0.53
C ALA A 309 -23.76 10.72 0.71
N GLU A 310 -23.53 9.57 1.33
CA GLU A 310 -22.19 9.03 1.62
C GLU A 310 -21.56 8.35 0.39
N HIS A 311 -22.29 7.45 -0.28
CA HIS A 311 -21.69 6.54 -1.26
C HIS A 311 -21.85 6.99 -2.72
N VAL A 312 -23.02 7.54 -3.08
CA VAL A 312 -23.34 7.83 -4.48
C VAL A 312 -22.42 8.87 -5.10
N PRO A 313 -21.99 9.97 -4.43
CA PRO A 313 -21.10 10.95 -5.04
C PRO A 313 -19.84 10.33 -5.66
N GLY A 314 -19.19 9.41 -4.94
CA GLY A 314 -17.96 8.75 -5.42
C GLY A 314 -18.18 7.73 -6.54
N LEU A 315 -19.43 7.41 -6.85
CA LEU A 315 -19.88 6.46 -7.86
C LEU A 315 -20.64 7.12 -9.02
N VAL A 316 -20.75 8.45 -9.03
CA VAL A 316 -21.38 9.17 -10.13
C VAL A 316 -20.70 8.78 -11.45
N GLY A 317 -21.48 8.24 -12.39
CA GLY A 317 -20.98 7.67 -13.66
C GLY A 317 -20.80 6.16 -13.70
N TYR A 318 -20.80 5.49 -12.55
CA TYR A 318 -20.66 4.03 -12.42
C TYR A 318 -21.97 3.36 -11.97
N VAL A 319 -22.88 4.11 -11.36
CA VAL A 319 -24.21 3.62 -10.98
C VAL A 319 -25.10 3.47 -12.22
N THR A 320 -25.89 2.38 -12.28
CA THR A 320 -26.83 2.13 -13.38
C THR A 320 -27.99 3.13 -13.40
N ALA A 321 -28.58 3.35 -14.58
CA ALA A 321 -29.76 4.21 -14.70
C ALA A 321 -30.95 3.63 -13.92
N GLY A 322 -31.72 4.49 -13.26
CA GLY A 322 -32.90 4.09 -12.46
C GLY A 322 -32.60 3.63 -11.02
N VAL A 323 -31.34 3.67 -10.57
CA VAL A 323 -31.00 3.41 -9.15
C VAL A 323 -31.38 4.58 -8.26
N LEU A 324 -31.17 5.80 -8.75
CA LEU A 324 -31.52 7.04 -8.06
C LEU A 324 -32.92 7.47 -8.45
N ARG A 325 -33.71 7.84 -7.45
CA ARG A 325 -35.03 8.48 -7.58
C ARG A 325 -34.85 9.99 -7.57
N GLN A 326 -35.85 10.71 -8.07
CA GLN A 326 -35.83 12.18 -8.06
C GLN A 326 -35.76 12.75 -6.63
N GLU A 327 -36.35 12.04 -5.66
CA GLU A 327 -36.31 12.34 -4.22
C GLU A 327 -34.89 12.30 -3.62
N ASP A 328 -33.94 11.62 -4.27
CA ASP A 328 -32.58 11.42 -3.77
C ASP A 328 -31.62 12.55 -4.13
N LEU A 329 -32.00 13.35 -5.11
CA LEU A 329 -31.13 14.39 -5.66
C LEU A 329 -30.68 15.41 -4.60
N PRO A 330 -31.51 15.86 -3.64
CA PRO A 330 -31.05 16.74 -2.57
C PRO A 330 -29.94 16.11 -1.71
N ALA A 331 -30.07 14.83 -1.38
CA ALA A 331 -29.08 14.09 -0.60
C ALA A 331 -27.76 13.93 -1.35
N LEU A 332 -27.86 13.60 -2.65
CA LEU A 332 -26.72 13.51 -3.55
C LEU A 332 -26.00 14.85 -3.68
N ARG A 333 -26.73 15.96 -3.83
CA ARG A 333 -26.15 17.32 -3.88
C ARG A 333 -25.37 17.65 -2.61
N ARG A 334 -25.92 17.32 -1.42
CA ARG A 334 -25.20 17.53 -0.16
C ARG A 334 -23.93 16.70 -0.07
N GLY A 335 -24.02 15.42 -0.46
CA GLY A 335 -22.85 14.52 -0.51
C GLY A 335 -21.77 14.97 -1.49
N ALA A 336 -22.17 15.46 -2.66
CA ALA A 336 -21.24 15.99 -3.66
C ALA A 336 -20.61 17.32 -3.22
N LYS A 337 -21.36 18.22 -2.57
CA LYS A 337 -20.82 19.49 -2.02
C LYS A 337 -19.82 19.26 -0.89
N ALA A 338 -20.01 18.21 -0.09
CA ALA A 338 -19.04 17.83 0.94
C ALA A 338 -17.70 17.35 0.36
N ARG A 339 -17.65 17.07 -0.95
CA ARG A 339 -16.51 16.52 -1.66
C ARG A 339 -15.95 17.53 -2.68
N PRO A 340 -14.77 18.12 -2.44
CA PRO A 340 -14.24 19.18 -3.31
C PRO A 340 -13.97 18.70 -4.74
N ASP A 341 -13.65 17.41 -4.92
CA ASP A 341 -13.45 16.76 -6.22
C ASP A 341 -14.71 16.72 -7.08
N LEU A 342 -15.90 16.80 -6.48
CA LEU A 342 -17.19 16.64 -7.15
C LEU A 342 -18.02 17.93 -7.16
N ALA A 343 -17.54 19.01 -6.54
CA ALA A 343 -18.27 20.27 -6.40
C ALA A 343 -18.63 20.92 -7.76
N HIS A 344 -17.88 20.59 -8.82
CA HIS A 344 -18.08 21.11 -10.17
C HIS A 344 -19.13 20.34 -10.99
N LEU A 345 -19.64 19.21 -10.50
CA LEU A 345 -20.60 18.40 -11.24
C LEU A 345 -22.01 19.01 -11.17
N ASP A 346 -22.57 19.28 -12.35
CA ASP A 346 -23.97 19.69 -12.50
C ASP A 346 -24.89 18.46 -12.39
N ILE A 347 -25.22 18.10 -11.15
CA ILE A 347 -26.08 16.94 -10.82
C ILE A 347 -27.46 17.07 -11.45
N ASP A 348 -27.96 18.29 -11.65
CA ASP A 348 -29.31 18.53 -12.13
C ASP A 348 -29.42 18.27 -13.63
N ARG A 349 -28.40 18.69 -14.37
CA ARG A 349 -28.27 18.31 -15.77
C ARG A 349 -28.09 16.80 -15.93
N MET A 350 -27.34 16.15 -15.05
CA MET A 350 -27.15 14.70 -15.08
C MET A 350 -28.41 13.89 -14.74
N ALA A 351 -29.21 14.37 -13.80
CA ALA A 351 -30.45 13.70 -13.41
C ALA A 351 -31.55 13.82 -14.46
N ASN A 352 -31.62 14.97 -15.15
CA ASN A 352 -32.65 15.24 -16.16
C ASN A 352 -32.26 14.79 -17.58
N SER A 353 -30.99 14.42 -17.81
CA SER A 353 -30.57 13.94 -19.12
C SER A 353 -31.08 12.52 -19.37
N ASN A 354 -32.12 12.39 -20.19
CA ASN A 354 -32.58 11.08 -20.71
C ASN A 354 -31.53 10.39 -21.60
N LYS A 355 -30.52 11.13 -22.06
CA LYS A 355 -29.38 10.56 -22.77
C LYS A 355 -28.37 10.08 -21.74
N PRO A 356 -27.88 8.83 -21.82
CA PRO A 356 -26.81 8.38 -20.94
C PRO A 356 -25.65 9.36 -21.09
N HIS A 357 -25.30 10.06 -20.01
CA HIS A 357 -24.15 10.97 -20.01
C HIS A 357 -22.90 10.14 -20.20
N ARG A 358 -22.51 9.98 -21.46
CA ARG A 358 -21.21 9.47 -21.82
C ARG A 358 -20.25 10.58 -21.40
N PHE A 359 -19.62 10.42 -20.24
CA PHE A 359 -18.33 11.10 -20.02
C PHE A 359 -17.51 10.86 -21.27
N VAL A 360 -17.02 11.95 -21.87
CA VAL A 360 -16.37 11.91 -23.19
C VAL A 360 -15.30 10.82 -23.13
N LYS A 361 -15.58 9.64 -23.70
CA LYS A 361 -14.67 8.48 -23.73
C LYS A 361 -13.45 8.73 -24.64
N CYS A 362 -13.08 9.98 -24.84
CA CYS A 362 -11.90 10.35 -25.59
C CYS A 362 -11.06 11.31 -24.77
N ASN A 363 -10.08 10.74 -24.09
CA ASN A 363 -8.73 11.30 -24.20
C ASN A 363 -8.47 11.53 -25.71
N PRO A 364 -7.87 12.66 -26.15
CA PRO A 364 -7.49 12.88 -27.55
C PRO A 364 -6.84 11.67 -28.24
N GLN A 365 -6.16 10.80 -27.48
CA GLN A 365 -5.63 9.51 -27.96
C GLN A 365 -6.69 8.53 -28.52
N CYS A 366 -7.89 8.44 -27.93
CA CYS A 366 -8.96 7.58 -28.48
C CYS A 366 -9.62 8.19 -29.73
N LYS A 367 -9.46 9.49 -29.96
CA LYS A 367 -9.90 10.16 -31.19
C LYS A 367 -8.97 9.80 -32.35
N ILE A 368 -7.65 9.81 -32.11
CA ILE A 368 -6.63 9.42 -33.09
C ILE A 368 -6.81 7.96 -33.54
N ILE A 369 -7.10 7.02 -32.63
CA ILE A 369 -7.27 5.59 -32.95
C ILE A 369 -8.58 5.29 -33.72
N ARG A 370 -9.55 6.21 -33.75
CA ARG A 370 -10.78 6.04 -34.54
C ARG A 370 -10.72 6.70 -35.93
N GLU A 371 -9.79 7.63 -36.12
CA GLU A 371 -9.58 8.34 -37.39
C GLU A 371 -8.51 7.67 -38.27
N TYR A 372 -7.73 6.74 -37.70
CA TYR A 372 -6.95 5.71 -38.41
C TYR A 372 -7.73 4.40 -38.44
#